data_AF-A0A7J5BI75-F1
#
_entry.id   AF-A0A7J5BI75-F1
#
_cell.length_a   1.000
_cell.length_b   1.000
_cell.length_c   1.000
_cell.angle_alpha   90.00
_cell.angle_beta   90.00
_cell.angle_gamma   90.00
#
_symmetry.space_group_name_H-M   'P 1'
#
loop_
_entity.id
_entity.type
_entity.pdbx_description
1 polymer ?
#
loop_
_entity_poly.entity_id
_entity_poly.type
_entity_poly.pdbx_seq_one_letter_code
_entity_poly.pdbx_strand_id
1 'polypeptide(L)'
;MARSKKQKKATEASAKTRTRDAAETPWQGAGLVEVPDEQSPVNAKQPKWRKRYRLLAWASLIGMPIVLVVDLSLATKVMDPNFGSAAVQVADQVDSVGKATAWLTMQKWLSGDPSPLPGATVVSWDGFSTKSQDKSVSQQVLQAWGEKDYTVEMHRFTLVDKAGQVYEADVTVAVDGNGQSEAVGTPSAFPVAPSSSGWSTKGPWMDTVETTKTDAMSEAVNNWAKAYTSGDSATLRLAVGDQDASHTYMTLAKVGSVSTMIQKAAYKPTLKDKTYESQQNPSTVIAQVEMKVAWDGQDPREVDSKGQKQTLDVLIENANTASPRVVAWGATGTGPDLEPYQNAVTGRQIKKDSDQAKTQPTQPAQAPTDQQQPDPSVPMDAQ
;
A
#
# COMPACT_ATOMS: atom_id res chain seq x y z
N MET A 1 -59.55 -18.59 30.00
CA MET A 1 -59.61 -17.11 29.99
C MET A 1 -59.97 -16.68 28.56
N ALA A 2 -61.25 -16.73 28.16
CA ALA A 2 -62.26 -15.68 28.32
C ALA A 2 -61.88 -14.35 27.64
N ARG A 3 -62.52 -14.03 26.50
CA ARG A 3 -63.14 -12.73 26.26
C ARG A 3 -64.19 -12.83 25.15
N SER A 4 -65.38 -12.36 25.49
CA SER A 4 -66.64 -12.43 24.76
C SER A 4 -67.32 -11.08 24.95
N LYS A 5 -68.02 -10.61 23.89
CA LYS A 5 -69.15 -9.66 23.90
C LYS A 5 -68.81 -8.21 24.31
N LYS A 6 -69.50 -7.13 23.91
CA LYS A 6 -70.56 -6.78 22.94
C LYS A 6 -70.77 -5.25 23.05
N GLN A 7 -71.37 -4.65 22.00
CA GLN A 7 -72.34 -3.52 22.02
C GLN A 7 -71.88 -2.08 22.39
N LYS A 8 -72.22 -1.11 21.52
CA LYS A 8 -73.48 -0.32 21.61
C LYS A 8 -73.77 0.51 20.34
N LYS A 9 -75.06 0.55 19.99
CA LYS A 9 -75.77 1.43 19.03
C LYS A 9 -76.10 2.77 19.70
N ALA A 10 -76.27 3.84 18.91
CA ALA A 10 -77.50 4.68 18.79
C ALA A 10 -77.15 6.04 18.13
N THR A 11 -77.63 6.35 16.91
CA THR A 11 -78.87 7.09 16.52
C THR A 11 -78.82 8.60 16.76
N GLU A 12 -78.94 9.41 15.71
CA GLU A 12 -80.02 10.43 15.57
C GLU A 12 -80.01 11.10 14.19
N ALA A 13 -81.21 11.48 13.75
CA ALA A 13 -81.57 11.97 12.42
C ALA A 13 -82.32 13.30 12.54
N SER A 14 -82.16 14.21 11.56
CA SER A 14 -83.10 15.29 11.20
C SER A 14 -82.43 16.20 10.16
N ALA A 15 -83.07 16.83 9.18
CA ALA A 15 -84.48 16.90 8.79
C ALA A 15 -84.56 17.40 7.33
N LYS A 16 -85.66 17.03 6.65
CA LYS A 16 -86.09 17.55 5.34
C LYS A 16 -86.62 18.98 5.48
N THR A 17 -86.47 19.80 4.44
CA THR A 17 -87.50 20.78 4.04
C THR A 17 -87.51 20.93 2.52
N ARG A 18 -88.72 21.01 1.97
CA ARG A 18 -89.13 20.99 0.55
C ARG A 18 -89.51 22.41 0.10
N THR A 19 -89.72 22.54 -1.22
CA THR A 19 -90.37 23.63 -2.02
C THR A 19 -89.51 24.86 -2.30
N ARG A 20 -89.45 25.41 -3.52
CA ARG A 20 -90.54 25.68 -4.49
C ARG A 20 -90.10 25.57 -5.96
N ASP A 21 -91.06 25.17 -6.80
CA ASP A 21 -91.08 25.24 -8.26
C ASP A 21 -90.86 26.66 -8.80
N ALA A 22 -90.12 26.77 -9.91
CA ALA A 22 -90.21 27.87 -10.86
C ALA A 22 -89.83 27.37 -12.26
N ALA A 23 -90.89 27.12 -13.05
CA ALA A 23 -91.05 27.23 -14.50
C ALA A 23 -89.85 26.92 -15.44
N GLU A 24 -90.07 25.92 -16.30
CA GLU A 24 -89.27 25.58 -17.47
C GLU A 24 -89.18 26.73 -18.50
N THR A 25 -87.97 27.06 -18.94
CA THR A 25 -87.70 27.60 -20.27
C THR A 25 -87.30 26.45 -21.19
N PRO A 26 -87.95 26.25 -22.37
CA PRO A 26 -87.76 25.06 -23.21
C PRO A 26 -86.39 25.00 -23.94
N TRP A 27 -85.42 25.82 -23.55
CA TRP A 27 -84.11 25.98 -24.21
C TRP A 27 -82.93 26.21 -23.26
N GLN A 28 -83.08 25.99 -21.95
CA GLN A 28 -82.03 26.35 -20.95
C GLN A 28 -81.60 25.22 -20.01
N GLY A 29 -81.93 23.97 -20.32
CA GLY A 29 -81.17 22.83 -19.83
C GLY A 29 -80.01 22.57 -20.78
N ALA A 30 -78.88 23.26 -20.59
CA ALA A 30 -77.63 22.96 -21.28
C ALA A 30 -77.06 21.61 -20.79
N GLY A 31 -77.79 20.54 -21.10
CA GLY A 31 -77.39 19.15 -21.05
C GLY A 31 -76.87 18.66 -22.40
N LEU A 32 -76.49 19.58 -23.29
CA LEU A 32 -75.45 19.28 -24.28
C LEU A 32 -74.11 19.35 -23.53
N VAL A 33 -73.86 18.35 -22.70
CA VAL A 33 -72.47 17.95 -22.51
C VAL A 33 -72.05 17.54 -23.91
N GLU A 34 -71.26 18.41 -24.57
CA GLU A 34 -70.45 17.99 -25.70
C GLU A 34 -69.55 16.88 -25.17
N VAL A 35 -70.05 15.66 -25.19
CA VAL A 35 -69.22 14.48 -25.07
C VAL A 35 -68.33 14.57 -26.30
N PRO A 36 -67.00 14.70 -26.14
CA PRO A 36 -66.11 14.76 -27.28
C PRO A 36 -66.42 13.55 -28.15
N ASP A 37 -66.78 13.79 -29.41
CA ASP A 37 -66.98 12.70 -30.35
C ASP A 37 -65.64 11.97 -30.52
N GLU A 38 -65.51 10.84 -29.82
CA GLU A 38 -64.31 10.00 -29.86
C GLU A 38 -64.12 9.35 -31.24
N GLN A 39 -65.11 9.43 -32.14
CA GLN A 39 -65.05 8.92 -33.50
C GLN A 39 -64.65 9.98 -34.53
N SER A 40 -64.46 11.25 -34.12
CA SER A 40 -63.90 12.28 -34.99
C SER A 40 -62.42 11.98 -35.32
N PRO A 41 -62.00 11.99 -36.60
CA PRO A 41 -60.63 11.69 -37.01
C PRO A 41 -59.59 12.70 -36.48
N VAL A 42 -60.05 13.86 -35.98
CA VAL A 42 -59.18 14.87 -35.33
C VAL A 42 -58.75 14.42 -33.92
N ASN A 43 -59.59 13.65 -33.20
CA ASN A 43 -59.33 13.24 -31.82
C ASN A 43 -58.71 11.84 -31.68
N ALA A 44 -58.83 10.99 -32.71
CA ALA A 44 -58.35 9.60 -32.67
C ALA A 44 -56.81 9.45 -32.59
N LYS A 45 -56.02 10.51 -32.86
CA LYS A 45 -54.53 10.43 -32.90
C LYS A 45 -53.81 10.97 -31.65
N GLN A 46 -54.52 11.46 -30.63
CA GLN A 46 -53.90 12.15 -29.48
C GLN A 46 -53.77 11.43 -28.11
N PRO A 47 -54.08 10.13 -27.89
CA PRO A 47 -54.01 9.59 -26.53
C PRO A 47 -52.59 9.15 -26.08
N LYS A 48 -51.68 8.82 -27.00
CA LYS A 48 -50.37 8.23 -26.64
C LYS A 48 -49.32 9.27 -26.20
N TRP A 49 -49.33 10.46 -26.79
CA TRP A 49 -48.33 11.50 -26.52
C TRP A 49 -48.59 12.21 -25.18
N ARG A 50 -49.86 12.47 -24.84
CA ARG A 50 -50.24 13.07 -23.55
C ARG A 50 -49.85 12.21 -22.34
N LYS A 51 -49.94 10.88 -22.44
CA LYS A 51 -49.49 9.96 -21.37
C LYS A 51 -47.98 10.00 -21.19
N ARG A 52 -47.20 10.06 -22.28
CA ARG A 52 -45.73 10.15 -22.23
C ARG A 52 -45.25 11.48 -21.64
N TYR A 53 -45.87 12.60 -22.02
CA TYR A 53 -45.53 13.91 -21.43
C TYR A 53 -45.90 14.01 -19.95
N ARG A 54 -47.04 13.44 -19.53
CA ARG A 54 -47.37 13.37 -18.11
C ARG A 54 -46.37 12.53 -17.32
N LEU A 55 -45.95 11.39 -17.87
CA LEU A 55 -44.94 10.54 -17.21
C LEU A 55 -43.59 11.24 -17.10
N LEU A 56 -43.14 11.93 -18.15
CA LEU A 56 -41.88 12.69 -18.16
C LEU A 56 -41.93 13.91 -17.22
N ALA A 57 -43.07 14.61 -17.16
CA ALA A 57 -43.25 15.73 -16.22
C ALA A 57 -43.26 15.24 -14.76
N TRP A 58 -43.91 14.11 -14.47
CA TRP A 58 -43.86 13.48 -13.14
C TRP A 58 -42.45 12.98 -12.79
N ALA A 59 -41.72 12.43 -13.76
CA ALA A 59 -40.34 12.01 -13.58
C ALA A 59 -39.39 13.19 -13.31
N SER A 60 -39.61 14.35 -13.93
CA SER A 60 -38.79 15.55 -13.65
C SER A 60 -39.14 16.19 -12.30
N LEU A 61 -40.43 16.21 -11.92
CA LEU A 61 -40.88 16.81 -10.66
C LEU A 61 -40.37 16.04 -9.43
N ILE A 62 -40.22 14.71 -9.54
CA ILE A 62 -39.71 13.84 -8.47
C ILE A 62 -38.19 13.64 -8.59
N GLY A 63 -37.65 13.55 -9.80
CA GLY A 63 -36.22 13.30 -10.03
C GLY A 63 -35.32 14.48 -9.67
N MET A 64 -35.76 15.71 -9.95
CA MET A 64 -34.96 16.91 -9.69
C MET A 64 -34.60 17.12 -8.21
N PRO A 65 -35.52 16.99 -7.23
CA PRO A 65 -35.14 17.13 -5.82
C PRO A 65 -34.19 16.01 -5.34
N ILE A 66 -34.28 14.80 -5.90
CA ILE A 66 -33.38 13.69 -5.56
C ILE A 66 -31.96 13.96 -6.07
N VAL A 67 -31.83 14.43 -7.31
CA VAL A 67 -30.53 14.78 -7.90
C VAL A 67 -29.89 15.93 -7.11
N LEU A 68 -30.66 16.94 -6.71
CA LEU A 68 -30.14 18.04 -5.88
C LEU A 68 -29.64 17.57 -4.51
N VAL A 69 -30.29 16.60 -3.87
CA VAL A 69 -29.81 16.04 -2.59
C VAL A 69 -28.53 15.23 -2.78
N VAL A 70 -28.42 14.48 -3.87
CA VAL A 70 -27.21 13.73 -4.22
C VAL A 70 -26.05 14.69 -4.51
N ASP A 71 -26.27 15.70 -5.35
CA ASP A 71 -25.26 16.70 -5.68
C ASP A 71 -24.82 17.50 -4.45
N LEU A 72 -25.74 17.85 -3.55
CA LEU A 72 -25.40 18.53 -2.30
C LEU A 72 -24.57 17.63 -1.36
N SER A 73 -24.86 16.32 -1.32
CA SER A 73 -24.06 15.35 -0.53
C SER A 73 -22.66 15.11 -1.11
N LEU A 74 -22.49 15.24 -2.42
CA LEU A 74 -21.19 15.21 -3.10
C LEU A 74 -20.43 16.53 -2.88
N ALA A 75 -21.11 17.68 -2.89
CA ALA A 75 -20.49 18.97 -2.61
C ALA A 75 -19.96 19.08 -1.17
N THR A 76 -20.69 18.56 -0.17
CA THR A 76 -20.20 18.50 1.22
C THR A 76 -18.95 17.64 1.38
N LYS A 77 -18.80 16.63 0.51
CA LYS A 77 -17.66 15.75 0.47
C LYS A 77 -16.44 16.46 -0.12
N VAL A 78 -16.58 17.15 -1.25
CA VAL A 78 -15.50 17.90 -1.91
C VAL A 78 -15.03 19.13 -1.11
N MET A 79 -15.85 19.64 -0.18
CA MET A 79 -15.50 20.72 0.75
C MET A 79 -14.84 20.23 2.05
N ASP A 80 -14.72 18.93 2.26
CA ASP A 80 -13.93 18.39 3.37
C ASP A 80 -12.44 18.63 3.06
N PRO A 81 -11.68 19.33 3.93
CA PRO A 81 -10.23 19.50 3.74
C PRO A 81 -9.45 18.18 3.70
N ASN A 82 -10.09 17.05 4.06
CA ASN A 82 -9.53 15.70 3.94
C ASN A 82 -10.02 14.92 2.71
N PHE A 83 -10.72 15.56 1.77
CA PHE A 83 -11.21 14.88 0.57
C PHE A 83 -10.04 14.52 -0.36
N GLY A 84 -9.72 13.22 -0.42
CA GLY A 84 -8.55 12.71 -1.16
C GLY A 84 -7.31 12.47 -0.28
N SER A 85 -7.37 12.79 1.00
CA SER A 85 -6.41 12.25 1.97
C SER A 85 -6.73 10.77 2.16
N ALA A 86 -5.99 9.90 1.49
CA ALA A 86 -5.88 8.52 1.94
C ALA A 86 -5.52 8.59 3.42
N ALA A 87 -6.43 8.14 4.29
CA ALA A 87 -6.12 7.96 5.68
C ALA A 87 -4.81 7.16 5.70
N VAL A 88 -3.75 7.76 6.24
CA VAL A 88 -2.58 6.98 6.63
C VAL A 88 -3.18 5.95 7.55
N GLN A 89 -3.27 4.71 7.07
CA GLN A 89 -3.50 3.56 7.92
C GLN A 89 -2.28 3.57 8.82
N VAL A 90 -2.41 4.21 9.98
CA VAL A 90 -1.50 3.99 11.08
C VAL A 90 -1.61 2.48 11.26
N ALA A 91 -0.55 1.76 10.87
CA ALA A 91 -0.47 0.35 11.22
C ALA A 91 -0.78 0.30 12.71
N ASP A 92 -1.83 -0.42 13.11
CA ASP A 92 -2.17 -0.60 14.51
C ASP A 92 -0.89 -1.14 15.16
N GLN A 93 -0.10 -0.25 15.76
CA GLN A 93 1.03 -0.66 16.55
C GLN A 93 0.37 -1.35 17.72
N VAL A 94 0.50 -2.67 17.75
CA VAL A 94 0.19 -3.46 18.93
C VAL A 94 1.15 -2.93 20.00
N ASP A 95 0.65 -2.01 20.82
CA ASP A 95 1.38 -1.38 21.89
C ASP A 95 0.83 -1.88 23.21
N SER A 96 1.71 -2.06 24.17
CA SER A 96 1.35 -2.50 25.51
C SER A 96 2.16 -1.72 26.53
N VAL A 97 1.47 -1.35 27.60
CA VAL A 97 2.08 -0.69 28.75
C VAL A 97 3.16 -1.59 29.37
N GLY A 98 2.93 -2.90 29.45
CA GLY A 98 3.85 -3.87 30.01
C GLY A 98 5.09 -4.17 29.16
N LYS A 99 5.13 -3.75 27.89
CA LYS A 99 6.16 -4.15 26.92
C LYS A 99 7.58 -3.81 27.36
N ALA A 100 7.81 -2.60 27.87
CA ALA A 100 9.14 -2.19 28.31
C ALA A 100 9.61 -3.03 29.52
N THR A 101 8.73 -3.27 30.48
CA THR A 101 9.01 -4.13 31.64
C THR A 101 9.28 -5.57 31.21
N ALA A 102 8.47 -6.12 30.30
CA ALA A 102 8.66 -7.46 29.73
C ALA A 102 10.03 -7.60 29.05
N TRP A 103 10.37 -6.65 28.18
CA TRP A 103 11.63 -6.63 27.43
C TRP A 103 12.86 -6.57 28.35
N LEU A 104 12.83 -5.67 29.35
CA LEU A 104 13.92 -5.55 30.33
C LEU A 104 14.04 -6.80 31.21
N THR A 105 12.91 -7.39 31.62
CA THR A 105 12.90 -8.61 32.41
C THR A 105 13.50 -9.79 31.64
N MET A 106 13.15 -9.93 30.36
CA MET A 106 13.72 -10.96 29.48
C MET A 106 15.23 -10.79 29.32
N GLN A 107 15.70 -9.58 29.03
CA GLN A 107 17.14 -9.30 28.92
C GLN A 107 17.88 -9.59 30.23
N LYS A 108 17.33 -9.14 31.36
CA LYS A 108 17.91 -9.38 32.68
C LYS A 108 18.03 -10.88 32.96
N TRP A 109 16.97 -11.64 32.65
CA TRP A 109 16.97 -13.09 32.80
C TRP A 109 18.04 -13.76 31.93
N LEU A 110 18.15 -13.39 30.65
CA LEU A 110 19.21 -13.89 29.75
C LEU A 110 20.63 -13.55 30.23
N SER A 111 20.80 -12.38 30.86
CA SER A 111 22.08 -11.93 31.42
C SER A 111 22.42 -12.51 32.81
N GLY A 112 21.56 -13.36 33.38
CA GLY A 112 21.80 -14.00 34.68
C GLY A 112 23.09 -14.81 34.71
N ASP A 113 23.62 -15.05 35.91
CA ASP A 113 24.79 -15.92 36.14
C ASP A 113 24.43 -17.07 37.11
N PRO A 114 24.45 -18.34 36.65
CA PRO A 114 24.67 -18.76 35.26
C PRO A 114 23.49 -18.36 34.35
N SER A 115 23.79 -18.08 33.07
CA SER A 115 22.76 -17.70 32.10
C SER A 115 21.81 -18.87 31.84
N PRO A 116 20.49 -18.66 31.87
CA PRO A 116 19.51 -19.71 31.62
C PRO A 116 19.54 -20.20 30.17
N LEU A 117 19.94 -19.32 29.23
CA LEU A 117 20.17 -19.64 27.82
C LEU A 117 21.48 -18.97 27.34
N PRO A 118 22.63 -19.64 27.50
CA PRO A 118 23.93 -19.05 27.21
C PRO A 118 24.08 -18.57 25.75
N GLY A 119 24.28 -17.27 25.59
CA GLY A 119 24.48 -16.66 24.28
C GLY A 119 23.20 -16.48 23.45
N ALA A 120 22.02 -16.70 24.03
CA ALA A 120 20.78 -16.37 23.38
C ALA A 120 20.51 -14.86 23.38
N THR A 121 19.91 -14.37 22.30
CA THR A 121 19.48 -12.98 22.14
C THR A 121 18.01 -12.91 21.77
N VAL A 122 17.36 -11.80 22.13
CA VAL A 122 15.99 -11.50 21.70
C VAL A 122 16.03 -11.08 20.23
N VAL A 123 15.29 -11.80 19.38
CA VAL A 123 15.15 -11.50 17.94
C VAL A 123 13.93 -10.62 17.71
N SER A 124 12.81 -10.95 18.36
CA SER A 124 11.56 -10.20 18.23
C SER A 124 10.73 -10.24 19.50
N TRP A 125 9.86 -9.24 19.62
CA TRP A 125 8.69 -9.29 20.48
C TRP A 125 7.48 -9.57 19.60
N ASP A 126 6.79 -10.67 19.89
CA ASP A 126 5.76 -11.25 19.01
C ASP A 126 4.34 -10.84 19.44
N GLY A 127 4.23 -9.96 20.45
CA GLY A 127 2.98 -9.44 20.98
C GLY A 127 2.71 -9.86 22.42
N PHE A 128 1.45 -9.70 22.83
CA PHE A 128 0.99 -10.05 24.15
C PHE A 128 -0.46 -10.53 24.13
N SER A 129 -0.85 -11.28 25.16
CA SER A 129 -2.25 -11.61 25.42
C SER A 129 -2.66 -11.07 26.79
N THR A 130 -3.91 -10.61 26.88
CA THR A 130 -4.41 -9.94 28.07
C THR A 130 -5.40 -10.84 28.81
N LYS A 131 -5.26 -10.93 30.13
CA LYS A 131 -6.28 -11.47 31.03
C LYS A 131 -6.60 -10.45 32.10
N SER A 132 -7.85 -9.98 32.10
CA SER A 132 -8.36 -9.15 33.18
C SER A 132 -8.51 -9.97 34.45
N GLN A 133 -8.33 -9.32 35.58
CA GLN A 133 -8.57 -9.90 36.90
C GLN A 133 -10.00 -10.45 37.00
N ASP A 134 -10.13 -11.69 37.47
CA ASP A 134 -11.44 -12.28 37.76
C ASP A 134 -11.99 -11.67 39.06
N LYS A 135 -13.18 -11.09 38.97
CA LYS A 135 -13.85 -10.42 40.10
C LYS A 135 -14.32 -11.39 41.19
N SER A 136 -14.25 -12.70 40.96
CA SER A 136 -14.56 -13.74 41.95
C SER A 136 -13.36 -14.18 42.79
N VAL A 137 -12.17 -13.60 42.56
CA VAL A 137 -10.95 -13.89 43.30
C VAL A 137 -11.09 -13.51 44.78
N SER A 138 -10.61 -14.38 45.67
CA SER A 138 -10.73 -14.19 47.12
C SER A 138 -9.93 -12.98 47.62
N GLN A 139 -10.41 -12.32 48.66
CA GLN A 139 -9.74 -11.16 49.29
C GLN A 139 -8.29 -11.45 49.71
N GLN A 140 -7.97 -12.69 50.09
CA GLN A 140 -6.60 -13.11 50.43
C GLN A 140 -5.65 -13.05 49.23
N VAL A 141 -6.12 -13.37 48.03
CA VAL A 141 -5.34 -13.26 46.80
C VAL A 141 -5.21 -11.79 46.42
N LEU A 142 -6.26 -10.97 46.58
CA LEU A 142 -6.18 -9.53 46.30
C LEU A 142 -5.16 -8.82 47.21
N GLN A 143 -5.08 -9.20 48.48
CA GLN A 143 -4.12 -8.65 49.44
C GLN A 143 -2.66 -8.97 49.08
N ALA A 144 -2.39 -10.15 48.51
CA ALA A 144 -1.05 -10.50 48.03
C ALA A 144 -0.57 -9.63 46.86
N TRP A 145 -1.51 -8.98 46.15
CA TRP A 145 -1.26 -8.09 45.02
C TRP A 145 -1.53 -6.61 45.37
N GLY A 146 -1.67 -6.30 46.66
CA GLY A 146 -1.82 -4.93 47.15
C GLY A 146 -3.16 -4.26 46.83
N GLU A 147 -4.24 -5.04 46.64
CA GLU A 147 -5.61 -4.55 46.36
C GLU A 147 -5.71 -3.61 45.12
N LYS A 148 -4.80 -3.76 44.15
CA LYS A 148 -4.86 -2.98 42.91
C LYS A 148 -5.77 -3.66 41.89
N ASP A 149 -6.54 -2.85 41.15
CA ASP A 149 -7.11 -3.30 39.88
C ASP A 149 -5.96 -3.45 38.88
N TYR A 150 -5.69 -4.68 38.45
CA TYR A 150 -4.63 -4.97 37.48
C TYR A 150 -5.11 -5.84 36.34
N THR A 151 -4.41 -5.72 35.23
CA THR A 151 -4.54 -6.56 34.06
C THR A 151 -3.24 -7.33 33.88
N VAL A 152 -3.33 -8.62 33.58
CA VAL A 152 -2.15 -9.46 33.34
C VAL A 152 -1.92 -9.57 31.85
N GLU A 153 -0.74 -9.15 31.42
CA GLU A 153 -0.24 -9.25 30.06
C GLU A 153 0.79 -10.38 30.00
N MET A 154 0.54 -11.41 29.20
CA MET A 154 1.52 -12.45 28.88
C MET A 154 2.19 -12.06 27.56
N HIS A 155 3.44 -11.65 27.63
CA HIS A 155 4.25 -11.21 26.50
C HIS A 155 5.05 -12.35 25.91
N ARG A 156 5.12 -12.38 24.58
CA ARG A 156 5.82 -13.40 23.82
C ARG A 156 7.01 -12.84 23.06
N PHE A 157 8.08 -13.63 22.99
CA PHE A 157 9.34 -13.30 22.37
C PHE A 157 9.88 -14.48 21.58
N THR A 158 10.58 -14.18 20.49
CA THR A 158 11.41 -15.14 19.80
C THR A 158 12.87 -14.89 20.19
N LEU A 159 13.53 -15.94 20.68
CA LEU A 159 14.95 -15.92 21.00
C LEU A 159 15.72 -16.79 20.01
N VAL A 160 16.98 -16.46 19.78
CA VAL A 160 17.91 -17.33 19.03
C VAL A 160 19.21 -17.50 19.79
N ASP A 161 19.72 -18.71 19.86
CA ASP A 161 21.06 -18.97 20.41
C ASP A 161 22.17 -18.83 19.35
N LYS A 162 23.42 -19.01 19.79
CA LYS A 162 24.59 -18.96 18.88
C LYS A 162 24.61 -20.07 17.84
N ALA A 163 23.92 -21.18 18.08
CA ALA A 163 23.81 -22.29 17.14
C ALA A 163 22.66 -22.09 16.13
N GLY A 164 21.86 -21.03 16.28
CA GLY A 164 20.70 -20.76 15.44
C GLY A 164 19.43 -21.48 15.91
N GLN A 165 19.42 -22.10 17.09
CA GLN A 165 18.23 -22.72 17.66
C GLN A 165 17.27 -21.61 18.11
N VAL A 166 16.04 -21.70 17.61
CA VAL A 166 14.96 -20.75 17.93
C VAL A 166 14.21 -21.21 19.18
N TYR A 167 13.84 -20.27 20.03
CA TYR A 167 13.01 -20.49 21.22
C TYR A 167 11.82 -19.53 21.23
N GLU A 168 10.66 -20.03 21.62
CA GLU A 168 9.51 -19.21 22.00
C GLU A 168 9.62 -18.96 23.50
N ALA A 169 9.63 -17.69 23.89
CA ALA A 169 9.79 -17.30 25.28
C ALA A 169 8.67 -16.38 25.73
N ASP A 170 8.17 -16.63 26.94
CA ASP A 170 7.07 -15.88 27.52
C ASP A 170 7.51 -15.23 28.84
N VAL A 171 6.97 -14.04 29.13
CA VAL A 171 7.08 -13.38 30.44
C VAL A 171 5.76 -12.71 30.78
N THR A 172 5.35 -12.84 32.03
CA THR A 172 4.07 -12.30 32.52
C THR A 172 4.31 -10.99 33.25
N VAL A 173 3.55 -9.96 32.86
CA VAL A 173 3.61 -8.60 33.41
C VAL A 173 2.23 -8.20 33.91
N ALA A 174 2.14 -7.66 35.12
CA ALA A 174 0.93 -7.02 35.61
C ALA A 174 0.98 -5.53 35.30
N VAL A 175 -0.13 -4.99 34.82
CA VAL A 175 -0.32 -3.58 34.48
C VAL A 175 -1.49 -3.03 35.30
N ASP A 176 -1.27 -1.92 36.01
CA ASP A 176 -2.33 -1.25 36.76
C ASP A 176 -3.09 -0.20 35.92
N GLY A 177 -4.23 0.27 36.44
CA GLY A 177 -5.05 1.29 35.77
C GLY A 177 -4.37 2.67 35.60
N ASN A 178 -3.21 2.89 36.21
CA ASN A 178 -2.41 4.11 36.07
C ASN A 178 -1.25 3.95 35.06
N GLY A 179 -1.15 2.78 34.42
CA GLY A 179 -0.12 2.48 33.44
C GLY A 179 1.24 2.10 34.06
N GLN A 180 1.29 1.69 35.32
CA GLN A 180 2.49 1.09 35.91
C GLN A 180 2.54 -0.40 35.57
N SER A 181 3.75 -0.93 35.32
CA SER A 181 3.94 -2.33 34.92
C SER A 181 5.06 -3.02 35.70
N GLU A 182 4.76 -4.20 36.23
CA GLU A 182 5.70 -5.04 36.99
C GLU A 182 5.71 -6.47 36.48
N ALA A 183 6.89 -7.09 36.35
CA ALA A 183 6.98 -8.49 35.97
C ALA A 183 6.59 -9.37 37.15
N VAL A 184 5.60 -10.25 36.94
CA VAL A 184 5.01 -11.09 37.98
C VAL A 184 5.27 -12.58 37.77
N GLY A 185 5.94 -12.92 36.68
CA GLY A 185 6.45 -14.26 36.42
C GLY A 185 7.90 -14.23 35.95
N THR A 186 8.68 -15.25 36.33
CA THR A 186 10.00 -15.50 35.74
C THR A 186 9.83 -15.86 34.27
N PRO A 187 10.67 -15.35 33.35
CA PRO A 187 10.61 -15.76 31.96
C PRO A 187 10.81 -17.27 31.79
N SER A 188 10.17 -17.82 30.77
CA SER A 188 10.35 -19.21 30.33
C SER A 188 10.65 -19.24 28.84
N ALA A 189 11.41 -20.23 28.38
CA ALA A 189 11.73 -20.41 26.96
C ALA A 189 11.63 -21.88 26.56
N PHE A 190 10.99 -22.15 25.44
CA PHE A 190 10.79 -23.50 24.89
C PHE A 190 11.41 -23.58 23.50
N PRO A 191 12.21 -24.62 23.20
CA PRO A 191 12.81 -24.76 21.88
C PRO A 191 11.74 -25.03 20.82
N VAL A 192 11.85 -24.32 19.69
CA VAL A 192 11.01 -24.54 18.52
C VAL A 192 11.71 -25.57 17.63
N ALA A 193 11.07 -26.72 17.41
CA ALA A 193 11.61 -27.72 16.52
C ALA A 193 11.68 -27.18 15.08
N PRO A 194 12.82 -27.30 14.38
CA PRO A 194 12.88 -26.95 12.98
C PRO A 194 11.96 -27.87 12.17
N SER A 195 11.43 -27.38 11.06
CA SER A 195 10.65 -28.23 10.14
C SER A 195 11.48 -29.44 9.70
N SER A 196 10.96 -30.64 9.92
CA SER A 196 11.59 -31.90 9.48
C SER A 196 11.51 -32.12 7.97
N SER A 197 10.61 -31.39 7.29
CA SER A 197 10.51 -31.34 5.84
C SER A 197 10.91 -29.96 5.36
N GLY A 198 12.12 -29.84 4.83
CA GLY A 198 12.52 -28.62 4.13
C GLY A 198 11.68 -28.45 2.88
N TRP A 199 11.28 -27.21 2.58
CA TRP A 199 10.71 -26.90 1.27
C TRP A 199 11.83 -26.95 0.22
N SER A 200 11.57 -27.53 -0.95
CA SER A 200 12.50 -27.44 -2.06
C SER A 200 12.59 -25.97 -2.51
N THR A 201 13.75 -25.36 -2.32
CA THR A 201 14.03 -23.99 -2.80
C THR A 201 14.50 -23.96 -4.26
N LYS A 202 14.56 -25.13 -4.91
CA LYS A 202 15.11 -25.29 -6.27
C LYS A 202 14.08 -25.08 -7.38
N GLY A 203 12.78 -25.09 -7.06
CA GLY A 203 11.73 -24.89 -8.05
C GLY A 203 11.70 -23.48 -8.64
N PRO A 204 11.04 -23.28 -9.78
CA PRO A 204 10.75 -21.95 -10.30
C PRO A 204 9.77 -21.23 -9.35
N TRP A 205 9.38 -20.00 -9.71
CA TRP A 205 8.40 -19.24 -8.93
C TRP A 205 7.04 -19.92 -8.94
N MET A 206 6.21 -19.58 -7.96
CA MET A 206 4.81 -20.01 -7.92
C MET A 206 4.12 -19.59 -9.23
N ASP A 207 3.25 -20.46 -9.75
CA ASP A 207 2.47 -20.23 -10.98
C ASP A 207 3.29 -19.95 -12.24
N THR A 208 4.53 -20.44 -12.30
CA THR A 208 5.39 -20.35 -13.50
C THR A 208 5.80 -21.72 -14.03
N VAL A 209 6.15 -21.77 -15.32
CA VAL A 209 6.69 -22.96 -15.98
C VAL A 209 8.17 -22.75 -16.24
N GLU A 210 9.00 -23.70 -15.82
CA GLU A 210 10.45 -23.65 -16.05
C GLU A 210 10.78 -23.65 -17.55
N THR A 211 11.81 -22.90 -17.94
CA THR A 211 12.32 -22.86 -19.32
C THR A 211 13.84 -22.89 -19.33
N THR A 212 14.40 -23.33 -20.45
CA THR A 212 15.86 -23.38 -20.64
C THR A 212 16.40 -21.97 -20.86
N LYS A 213 17.44 -21.59 -20.11
CA LYS A 213 18.20 -20.37 -20.36
C LYS A 213 19.00 -20.47 -21.66
N THR A 214 19.12 -19.38 -22.39
CA THR A 214 19.92 -19.29 -23.62
C THR A 214 21.16 -18.42 -23.43
N ASP A 215 22.14 -18.54 -24.33
CA ASP A 215 23.33 -17.68 -24.33
C ASP A 215 22.95 -16.20 -24.54
N ALA A 216 21.99 -15.93 -25.44
CA ALA A 216 21.47 -14.60 -25.68
C ALA A 216 20.86 -13.98 -24.40
N MET A 217 20.09 -14.75 -23.61
CA MET A 217 19.58 -14.28 -22.31
C MET A 217 20.74 -13.96 -21.35
N SER A 218 21.78 -14.79 -21.33
CA SER A 218 22.96 -14.58 -20.48
C SER A 218 23.73 -13.31 -20.88
N GLU A 219 23.87 -13.04 -22.18
CA GLU A 219 24.45 -11.80 -22.69
C GLU A 219 23.61 -10.56 -22.33
N ALA A 220 22.29 -10.63 -22.45
CA ALA A 220 21.40 -9.55 -22.05
C ALA A 220 21.51 -9.24 -20.54
N VAL A 221 21.55 -10.26 -19.69
CA VAL A 221 21.76 -10.09 -18.25
C VAL A 221 23.12 -9.48 -17.96
N ASN A 222 24.19 -9.93 -18.61
CA ASN A 222 25.53 -9.36 -18.44
C ASN A 222 25.58 -7.88 -18.87
N ASN A 223 24.94 -7.53 -19.98
CA ASN A 223 24.90 -6.16 -20.49
C ASN A 223 24.08 -5.24 -19.57
N TRP A 224 22.92 -5.72 -19.11
CA TRP A 224 22.11 -5.02 -18.12
C TRP A 224 22.88 -4.80 -16.82
N ALA A 225 23.54 -5.83 -16.28
CA ALA A 225 24.28 -5.72 -15.02
C ALA A 225 25.41 -4.69 -15.11
N LYS A 226 26.18 -4.69 -16.22
CA LYS A 226 27.20 -3.65 -16.47
C LYS A 226 26.60 -2.24 -16.50
N ALA A 227 25.44 -2.08 -17.11
CA ALA A 227 24.76 -0.79 -17.15
C ALA A 227 24.22 -0.39 -15.77
N TYR A 228 23.65 -1.34 -15.02
CA TYR A 228 23.14 -1.17 -13.67
C TYR A 228 24.25 -0.75 -12.69
N THR A 229 25.47 -1.23 -12.90
CA THR A 229 26.64 -0.89 -12.07
C THR A 229 27.50 0.24 -12.63
N SER A 230 27.07 0.92 -13.70
CA SER A 230 27.91 1.92 -14.38
C SER A 230 28.01 3.28 -13.67
N GLY A 231 27.12 3.56 -12.71
CA GLY A 231 26.94 4.91 -12.16
C GLY A 231 26.28 5.90 -13.14
N ASP A 232 25.84 5.48 -14.33
CA ASP A 232 25.23 6.32 -15.35
C ASP A 232 23.79 5.89 -15.67
N SER A 233 22.85 6.73 -15.23
CA SER A 233 21.41 6.53 -15.43
C SER A 233 21.01 6.43 -16.90
N ALA A 234 21.64 7.21 -17.78
CA ALA A 234 21.32 7.20 -19.20
C ALA A 234 21.77 5.90 -19.87
N THR A 235 22.96 5.41 -19.48
CA THR A 235 23.47 4.11 -19.92
C THR A 235 22.52 2.97 -19.51
N LEU A 236 22.01 3.00 -18.28
CA LEU A 236 21.03 2.01 -17.82
C LEU A 236 19.70 2.10 -18.57
N ARG A 237 19.15 3.31 -18.77
CA ARG A 237 17.91 3.51 -19.56
C ARG A 237 18.01 2.94 -20.97
N LEU A 238 19.14 3.17 -21.63
CA LEU A 238 19.39 2.64 -22.98
C LEU A 238 19.56 1.12 -22.99
N ALA A 239 20.20 0.54 -21.96
CA ALA A 239 20.38 -0.90 -21.85
C ALA A 239 19.04 -1.63 -21.71
N VAL A 240 18.14 -1.11 -20.86
CA VAL A 240 16.80 -1.68 -20.65
C VAL A 240 15.87 -1.44 -21.85
N GLY A 241 16.21 -0.49 -22.72
CA GLY A 241 15.44 -0.19 -23.93
C GLY A 241 14.20 0.66 -23.68
N ASP A 242 14.16 1.40 -22.57
CA ASP A 242 13.04 2.27 -22.24
C ASP A 242 13.03 3.52 -23.13
N GLN A 243 11.94 3.68 -23.87
CA GLN A 243 11.74 4.78 -24.81
C GLN A 243 11.14 6.03 -24.15
N ASP A 244 10.65 5.93 -22.92
CA ASP A 244 10.11 7.07 -22.19
C ASP A 244 11.26 7.96 -21.67
N ALA A 245 11.30 9.20 -22.16
CA ALA A 245 12.32 10.16 -21.77
C ALA A 245 12.12 10.74 -20.36
N SER A 246 10.93 10.57 -19.76
CA SER A 246 10.63 10.98 -18.39
C SER A 246 11.15 10.00 -17.34
N HIS A 247 11.49 8.78 -17.76
CA HIS A 247 12.02 7.73 -16.91
C HIS A 247 13.53 7.92 -16.69
N THR A 248 13.93 7.82 -15.42
CA THR A 248 15.32 7.88 -14.99
C THR A 248 15.59 6.70 -14.06
N TYR A 249 16.77 6.08 -14.15
CA TYR A 249 17.08 4.87 -13.38
C TYR A 249 18.16 5.10 -12.34
N MET A 250 18.04 4.43 -11.19
CA MET A 250 19.09 4.36 -10.19
C MET A 250 20.11 3.28 -10.55
N THR A 251 21.38 3.65 -10.57
CA THR A 251 22.51 2.74 -10.77
C THR A 251 23.33 2.59 -9.50
N LEU A 252 24.02 1.46 -9.34
CA LEU A 252 25.14 1.37 -8.41
C LEU A 252 26.33 2.13 -9.01
N ALA A 253 27.04 2.90 -8.18
CA ALA A 253 28.22 3.67 -8.56
C ALA A 253 29.46 3.15 -7.82
N LYS A 254 30.67 3.44 -8.33
CA LYS A 254 31.96 2.97 -7.79
C LYS A 254 32.16 1.46 -7.85
N VAL A 255 31.59 0.83 -8.88
CA VAL A 255 31.79 -0.60 -9.17
C VAL A 255 32.89 -0.74 -10.21
N GLY A 256 33.94 -1.49 -9.85
CA GLY A 256 35.05 -1.80 -10.75
C GLY A 256 34.74 -2.95 -11.70
N SER A 257 34.02 -3.98 -11.22
CA SER A 257 33.55 -5.07 -12.07
C SER A 257 32.31 -5.77 -11.51
N VAL A 258 31.61 -6.48 -12.40
CA VAL A 258 30.44 -7.31 -12.06
C VAL A 258 30.50 -8.63 -12.84
N SER A 259 30.19 -9.73 -12.16
CA SER A 259 29.95 -11.04 -12.79
C SER A 259 28.52 -11.49 -12.52
N THR A 260 27.90 -12.14 -13.50
CA THR A 260 26.51 -12.62 -13.38
C THR A 260 26.34 -14.06 -13.84
N MET A 261 25.33 -14.73 -13.28
CA MET A 261 24.93 -16.07 -13.67
C MET A 261 23.42 -16.24 -13.52
N ILE A 262 22.75 -16.71 -14.57
CA ILE A 262 21.34 -17.12 -14.48
C ILE A 262 21.28 -18.48 -13.80
N GLN A 263 20.63 -18.53 -12.64
CA GLN A 263 20.44 -19.75 -11.84
C GLN A 263 19.26 -20.57 -12.35
N LYS A 264 18.11 -19.93 -12.53
CA LYS A 264 16.88 -20.54 -13.07
C LYS A 264 16.14 -19.54 -13.95
N ALA A 265 15.36 -20.07 -14.89
CA ALA A 265 14.53 -19.29 -15.79
C ALA A 265 13.13 -19.93 -15.90
N ALA A 266 12.10 -19.10 -16.00
CA ALA A 266 10.72 -19.53 -16.11
C ALA A 266 9.90 -18.51 -16.89
N TYR A 267 8.69 -18.86 -17.28
CA TYR A 267 7.73 -17.92 -17.86
C TYR A 267 6.35 -18.11 -17.23
N LYS A 268 5.50 -17.08 -17.31
CA LYS A 268 4.10 -17.18 -16.93
C LYS A 268 3.31 -17.88 -18.03
N PRO A 269 2.69 -19.05 -17.78
CA PRO A 269 1.86 -19.71 -18.77
C PRO A 269 0.65 -18.85 -19.11
N THR A 270 0.23 -18.85 -20.37
CA THR A 270 -0.98 -18.14 -20.78
C THR A 270 -2.18 -19.05 -20.62
N LEU A 271 -3.25 -18.54 -20.01
CA LEU A 271 -4.51 -19.25 -19.94
C LEU A 271 -5.25 -19.10 -21.28
N LYS A 272 -5.56 -20.21 -21.93
CA LYS A 272 -6.37 -20.25 -23.15
C LYS A 272 -7.35 -21.38 -23.03
N ASP A 273 -8.63 -21.13 -23.28
CA ASP A 273 -9.70 -22.13 -23.19
C ASP A 273 -9.72 -22.94 -21.87
N LYS A 274 -9.39 -22.28 -20.74
CA LYS A 274 -9.30 -22.86 -19.39
C LYS A 274 -8.17 -23.89 -19.19
N THR A 275 -7.22 -23.95 -20.11
CA THR A 275 -5.98 -24.73 -19.95
C THR A 275 -4.77 -23.80 -19.99
N TYR A 276 -3.74 -24.15 -19.22
CA TYR A 276 -2.45 -23.47 -19.31
C TYR A 276 -1.71 -24.00 -20.52
N GLU A 277 -1.48 -23.16 -21.54
CA GLU A 277 -0.63 -23.54 -22.67
C GLU A 277 0.85 -23.36 -22.27
N SER A 278 1.61 -24.44 -22.40
CA SER A 278 3.07 -24.40 -22.30
C SER A 278 3.64 -23.80 -23.58
N GLN A 279 4.50 -22.79 -23.43
CA GLN A 279 5.21 -22.13 -24.53
C GLN A 279 6.60 -22.75 -24.67
N GLN A 280 6.90 -23.32 -25.85
CA GLN A 280 8.23 -23.88 -26.12
C GLN A 280 9.32 -22.82 -26.25
N ASN A 281 8.98 -21.60 -26.68
CA ASN A 281 9.91 -20.51 -26.86
C ASN A 281 9.27 -19.17 -26.43
N PRO A 282 9.14 -18.94 -25.11
CA PRO A 282 8.47 -17.77 -24.57
C PRO A 282 9.22 -16.48 -24.94
N SER A 283 8.48 -15.45 -25.39
CA SER A 283 9.05 -14.14 -25.67
C SER A 283 9.39 -13.34 -24.41
N THR A 284 8.75 -13.69 -23.29
CA THR A 284 8.94 -13.05 -21.98
C THR A 284 9.37 -14.11 -20.98
N VAL A 285 10.52 -13.91 -20.36
CA VAL A 285 11.14 -14.85 -19.42
C VAL A 285 11.48 -14.13 -18.12
N ILE A 286 11.23 -14.78 -17.01
CA ILE A 286 11.70 -14.40 -15.68
C ILE A 286 12.96 -15.20 -15.41
N ALA A 287 14.04 -14.55 -15.00
CA ALA A 287 15.30 -15.21 -14.65
C ALA A 287 15.76 -14.80 -13.26
N GLN A 288 16.30 -15.75 -12.50
CA GLN A 288 16.95 -15.46 -11.23
C GLN A 288 18.44 -15.33 -11.51
N VAL A 289 18.98 -14.15 -11.23
CA VAL A 289 20.35 -13.78 -11.53
C VAL A 289 21.13 -13.72 -10.23
N GLU A 290 22.18 -14.52 -10.15
CA GLU A 290 23.25 -14.33 -9.18
C GLU A 290 24.21 -13.27 -9.72
N MET A 291 24.55 -12.30 -8.88
CA MET A 291 25.47 -11.22 -9.18
C MET A 291 26.56 -11.15 -8.11
N LYS A 292 27.80 -10.96 -8.54
CA LYS A 292 28.93 -10.60 -7.67
C LYS A 292 29.48 -9.27 -8.14
N VAL A 293 29.62 -8.34 -7.21
CA VAL A 293 30.01 -6.96 -7.48
C VAL A 293 31.34 -6.70 -6.77
N ALA A 294 32.37 -6.36 -7.54
CA ALA A 294 33.64 -5.87 -7.01
C ALA A 294 33.63 -4.34 -7.07
N TRP A 295 33.66 -3.70 -5.91
CA TRP A 295 33.74 -2.25 -5.80
C TRP A 295 35.15 -1.74 -6.15
N ASP A 296 35.26 -0.47 -6.48
CA ASP A 296 36.55 0.16 -6.79
C ASP A 296 37.57 -0.08 -5.67
N GLY A 297 38.74 -0.61 -6.03
CA GLY A 297 39.80 -0.97 -5.09
C GLY A 297 39.74 -2.41 -4.56
N GLN A 298 38.71 -3.20 -4.89
CA GLN A 298 38.68 -4.64 -4.62
C GLN A 298 39.27 -5.43 -5.77
N ASP A 299 39.94 -6.56 -5.47
CA ASP A 299 40.38 -7.51 -6.50
C ASP A 299 39.16 -8.33 -6.99
N PRO A 300 38.79 -8.25 -8.27
CA PRO A 300 37.70 -9.03 -8.84
C PRO A 300 37.84 -10.54 -8.61
N ARG A 301 39.07 -11.08 -8.59
CA ARG A 301 39.31 -12.52 -8.40
C ARG A 301 38.99 -12.99 -6.98
N GLU A 302 39.24 -12.12 -5.99
CA GLU A 302 38.88 -12.42 -4.61
C GLU A 302 37.36 -12.35 -4.43
N VAL A 303 36.70 -11.35 -5.03
CA VAL A 303 35.24 -11.25 -5.01
C VAL A 303 34.59 -12.44 -5.73
N ASP A 304 35.13 -12.89 -6.85
CA ASP A 304 34.60 -14.06 -7.55
C ASP A 304 34.73 -15.35 -6.73
N SER A 305 35.79 -15.50 -5.92
CA SER A 305 36.03 -16.71 -5.12
C SER A 305 35.36 -16.70 -3.74
N LYS A 306 35.34 -15.57 -3.04
CA LYS A 306 34.87 -15.44 -1.65
C LYS A 306 33.76 -14.40 -1.45
N GLY A 307 33.50 -13.59 -2.46
CA GLY A 307 32.53 -12.50 -2.38
C GLY A 307 31.12 -13.02 -2.11
N GLN A 308 30.36 -12.22 -1.37
CA GLN A 308 28.96 -12.50 -1.11
C GLN A 308 28.13 -12.33 -2.38
N LYS A 309 27.22 -13.27 -2.59
CA LYS A 309 26.34 -13.31 -3.75
C LYS A 309 25.13 -12.42 -3.50
N GLN A 310 24.75 -11.65 -4.50
CA GLN A 310 23.46 -10.98 -4.55
C GLN A 310 22.55 -11.72 -5.52
N THR A 311 21.29 -11.91 -5.17
CA THR A 311 20.33 -12.59 -6.04
C THR A 311 19.14 -11.70 -6.30
N LEU A 312 18.86 -11.50 -7.59
CA LEU A 312 17.75 -10.68 -8.09
C LEU A 312 16.92 -11.50 -9.06
N ASP A 313 15.63 -11.19 -9.13
CA ASP A 313 14.79 -11.66 -10.23
C ASP A 313 14.78 -10.58 -11.31
N VAL A 314 14.86 -10.97 -12.58
CA VAL A 314 14.85 -10.08 -13.73
C VAL A 314 13.79 -10.50 -14.74
N LEU A 315 13.15 -9.52 -15.37
CA LEU A 315 12.22 -9.71 -16.48
C LEU A 315 12.97 -9.48 -17.78
N ILE A 316 12.97 -10.49 -18.64
CA ILE A 316 13.61 -10.50 -19.94
C ILE A 316 12.54 -10.49 -21.03
N GLU A 317 12.55 -9.45 -21.85
CA GLU A 317 11.73 -9.37 -23.07
C GLU A 317 12.51 -9.76 -24.31
N ASN A 318 11.78 -10.15 -25.36
CA ASN A 318 12.33 -10.65 -26.62
C ASN A 318 13.28 -11.84 -26.39
N ALA A 319 12.98 -12.65 -25.38
CA ALA A 319 13.77 -13.79 -24.91
C ALA A 319 13.88 -14.91 -25.97
N ASN A 320 12.94 -14.93 -26.91
CA ASN A 320 12.89 -15.82 -28.06
C ASN A 320 13.67 -15.31 -29.30
N THR A 321 14.40 -14.19 -29.18
CA THR A 321 15.16 -13.56 -30.27
C THR A 321 16.68 -13.57 -30.00
N ALA A 322 17.46 -13.11 -30.98
CA ALA A 322 18.90 -12.90 -30.82
C ALA A 322 19.26 -11.58 -30.10
N SER A 323 18.29 -10.81 -29.62
CA SER A 323 18.54 -9.53 -28.94
C SER A 323 17.58 -9.32 -27.76
N PRO A 324 17.59 -10.22 -26.77
CA PRO A 324 16.78 -10.05 -25.57
C PRO A 324 17.26 -8.85 -24.73
N ARG A 325 16.37 -8.34 -23.88
CA ARG A 325 16.66 -7.21 -22.97
C ARG A 325 16.08 -7.46 -21.60
N VAL A 326 16.85 -7.13 -20.57
CA VAL A 326 16.31 -7.02 -19.22
C VAL A 326 15.57 -5.69 -19.12
N VAL A 327 14.27 -5.74 -18.84
CA VAL A 327 13.40 -4.55 -18.78
C VAL A 327 12.96 -4.18 -17.37
N ALA A 328 13.10 -5.11 -16.42
CA ALA A 328 12.80 -4.89 -15.01
C ALA A 328 13.57 -5.87 -14.12
N TRP A 329 13.73 -5.51 -12.84
CA TRP A 329 14.35 -6.34 -11.82
C TRP A 329 13.74 -6.08 -10.44
N GLY A 330 13.92 -7.05 -9.54
CA GLY A 330 13.39 -6.98 -8.18
C GLY A 330 14.08 -7.94 -7.23
N ALA A 331 13.58 -7.98 -5.99
CA ALA A 331 14.09 -8.89 -4.98
C ALA A 331 13.83 -10.35 -5.36
N THR A 332 14.60 -11.27 -4.77
CA THR A 332 14.35 -12.70 -4.95
C THR A 332 12.93 -13.05 -4.49
N GLY A 333 12.15 -13.67 -5.36
CA GLY A 333 10.75 -14.04 -5.15
C GLY A 333 9.75 -13.15 -5.90
N THR A 334 10.14 -11.94 -6.35
CA THR A 334 9.23 -11.00 -7.02
C THR A 334 9.15 -11.20 -8.52
N GLY A 335 9.87 -12.17 -9.10
CA GLY A 335 9.95 -12.42 -10.54
C GLY A 335 8.61 -12.40 -11.29
N PRO A 336 7.57 -13.11 -10.81
CA PRO A 336 6.24 -13.05 -11.41
C PRO A 336 5.64 -11.65 -11.40
N ASP A 337 5.88 -10.85 -10.38
CA ASP A 337 5.23 -9.55 -10.23
C ASP A 337 5.99 -8.41 -10.91
N LEU A 338 7.10 -8.71 -11.60
CA LEU A 338 7.85 -7.71 -12.33
C LEU A 338 7.04 -7.21 -13.53
N GLU A 339 6.89 -5.89 -13.61
CA GLU A 339 6.36 -5.21 -14.79
C GLU A 339 7.48 -4.47 -15.54
N PRO A 340 7.43 -4.39 -16.88
CA PRO A 340 8.41 -3.66 -17.67
C PRO A 340 8.62 -2.24 -17.14
N TYR A 341 9.89 -1.84 -16.98
CA TYR A 341 10.31 -0.51 -16.59
C TYR A 341 9.87 -0.03 -15.20
N GLN A 342 9.31 -0.90 -14.34
CA GLN A 342 8.89 -0.54 -12.98
C GLN A 342 10.00 0.07 -12.09
N ASN A 343 11.27 -0.14 -12.44
CA ASN A 343 12.42 0.41 -11.72
C ASN A 343 12.72 1.88 -12.09
N ALA A 344 11.97 2.45 -13.03
CA ALA A 344 12.10 3.85 -13.41
C ALA A 344 11.59 4.78 -12.29
N VAL A 345 12.28 5.90 -12.14
CA VAL A 345 11.89 7.04 -11.31
C VAL A 345 11.43 8.15 -12.24
N THR A 346 10.25 8.69 -11.97
CA THR A 346 9.70 9.85 -12.67
C THR A 346 9.96 11.13 -11.88
N GLY A 347 10.05 12.27 -12.58
CA GLY A 347 10.12 13.60 -11.95
C GLY A 347 11.44 13.94 -11.23
N ARG A 348 12.47 13.11 -11.31
CA ARG A 348 13.81 13.37 -10.74
C ARG A 348 14.90 13.05 -11.76
N GLN A 349 15.82 13.97 -11.98
CA GLN A 349 17.02 13.75 -12.80
C GLN A 349 18.16 13.26 -11.91
N ILE A 350 18.68 12.07 -12.20
CA ILE A 350 19.79 11.45 -11.47
C ILE A 350 21.06 11.72 -12.29
N LYS A 351 21.88 12.67 -11.83
CA LYS A 351 23.16 13.00 -12.46
C LYS A 351 24.22 11.97 -12.08
N LYS A 352 25.17 11.75 -12.98
CA LYS A 352 26.36 10.94 -12.72
C LYS A 352 27.19 11.61 -11.62
N ASP A 353 27.69 10.81 -10.67
CA ASP A 353 28.45 11.27 -9.49
C ASP A 353 29.76 12.02 -9.86
N SER A 354 30.21 11.96 -11.13
CA SER A 354 31.36 12.72 -11.63
C SER A 354 31.11 14.22 -11.83
N ASP A 355 29.85 14.68 -11.81
CA ASP A 355 29.50 16.08 -12.12
C ASP A 355 29.48 17.02 -10.90
N GLN A 356 29.77 16.54 -9.69
CA GLN A 356 29.88 17.42 -8.50
C GLN A 356 31.24 18.10 -8.33
N ALA A 357 32.21 17.87 -9.23
CA ALA A 357 33.52 18.49 -9.18
C ALA A 357 33.76 19.45 -10.36
N LYS A 358 33.02 20.57 -10.42
CA LYS A 358 33.44 21.89 -10.95
C LYS A 358 32.23 22.79 -11.23
N THR A 359 31.86 23.63 -10.26
CA THR A 359 31.39 25.01 -10.53
C THR A 359 31.49 25.82 -9.24
N GLN A 360 32.68 26.36 -8.98
CA GLN A 360 32.81 27.63 -8.26
C GLN A 360 33.12 28.67 -9.34
N PRO A 361 32.25 29.66 -9.60
CA PRO A 361 32.62 30.79 -10.43
C PRO A 361 33.60 31.64 -9.62
N THR A 362 34.86 31.70 -10.08
CA THR A 362 35.79 32.75 -9.66
C THR A 362 35.22 34.08 -10.15
N GLN A 363 34.66 34.87 -9.24
CA GLN A 363 34.27 36.25 -9.48
C GLN A 363 35.52 37.08 -9.82
N PRO A 364 35.54 37.84 -10.93
CA PRO A 364 36.64 38.76 -11.21
C PRO A 364 36.65 39.89 -10.17
N ALA A 365 37.79 40.09 -9.51
CA ALA A 365 38.03 41.24 -8.64
C ALA A 365 37.90 42.53 -9.47
N GLN A 366 36.94 43.37 -9.11
CA GLN A 366 36.81 44.71 -9.67
C GLN A 366 37.96 45.59 -9.14
N ALA A 367 38.71 46.19 -10.05
CA ALA A 367 39.67 47.24 -9.76
C ALA A 367 38.93 48.53 -9.32
N PRO A 368 39.44 49.29 -8.34
CA PRO A 368 38.83 50.54 -7.93
C PRO A 368 39.05 51.61 -9.00
N THR A 369 37.97 52.26 -9.42
CA THR A 369 37.99 53.39 -10.36
C THR A 369 38.22 54.69 -9.59
N ASP A 370 39.23 55.42 -10.03
CA ASP A 370 39.60 56.79 -9.63
C ASP A 370 38.41 57.74 -9.57
N GLN A 371 38.35 58.53 -8.50
CA GLN A 371 37.77 59.87 -8.53
C GLN A 371 38.89 60.89 -8.32
N GLN A 372 39.25 61.58 -9.41
CA GLN A 372 39.97 62.85 -9.41
C GLN A 372 39.20 63.92 -8.65
N GLN A 373 39.92 64.77 -7.90
CA GLN A 373 40.14 66.23 -8.19
C GLN A 373 40.64 66.95 -6.91
N PRO A 374 41.22 68.16 -6.99
CA PRO A 374 42.57 68.51 -7.45
C PRO A 374 43.45 69.11 -6.31
N ASP A 375 44.75 69.18 -6.57
CA ASP A 375 45.75 69.98 -5.84
C ASP A 375 45.42 71.50 -5.95
N PRO A 376 45.69 72.32 -4.91
CA PRO A 376 46.99 72.98 -4.86
C PRO A 376 47.54 73.17 -3.43
N SER A 377 48.85 72.98 -3.20
CA SER A 377 49.81 73.99 -2.68
C SER A 377 51.09 73.37 -2.11
N VAL A 378 52.19 73.62 -2.79
CA VAL A 378 53.61 73.57 -2.31
C VAL A 378 53.87 74.80 -1.39
N PRO A 379 54.92 74.93 -0.52
CA PRO A 379 56.10 74.09 -0.21
C PRO A 379 56.38 73.85 1.31
N MET A 380 57.47 73.13 1.61
CA MET A 380 58.64 73.62 2.39
C MET A 380 59.11 72.71 3.56
N ASP A 381 60.31 72.14 3.34
CA ASP A 381 61.43 71.86 4.25
C ASP A 381 61.29 71.19 5.64
N ALA A 382 62.10 70.13 5.78
CA ALA A 382 63.05 69.81 6.85
C ALA A 382 62.57 69.71 8.31
N GLN A 383 62.69 68.50 8.87
CA GLN A 383 63.68 68.19 9.93
C GLN A 383 63.93 66.69 10.04
#